data_AF-A0A164QJU8-F1
#
_entry.id   AF-A0A164QJU8-F1
#
_cell.length_a   1.000
_cell.length_b   1.000
_cell.length_c   1.000
_cell.angle_alpha   90.00
_cell.angle_beta   90.00
_cell.angle_gamma   90.00
#
_symmetry.space_group_name_H-M   'P 1'
#
loop_
_entity.id
_entity.type
_entity.pdbx_description
1 polymer ?
#
loop_
_entity_poly.entity_id
_entity_poly.type
_entity_poly.pdbx_seq_one_letter_code
_entity_poly.pdbx_strand_id
1 'polypeptide(L)'
;LREYNRRNIFSWDTLMELLANEDPPIVIRSVFGVYKRKFNIGTSIMNPMSRAEKEAAVLTELEKDPLKKFGVRSIKEKMGLEGIHIERHIVHATMKAHAPEGFISRDPRSKEIGREPLYAIGPDDEWSLDGHDKLASEGFAIYGIRDKWSGRWLSAMVVPSNRYAAVIGVIFLKLVKERGGIPIQVSSDRGSEIRDAYSFQNGLRAYFAPDLVDQLVPAWRMLPSPRNITIERAWRPLFYKWGVTILHHWEKGPADGGFNPNHRLHRQIANWLWFPLVQADLDNYTKFQNAHRVRKQAKKLLPCQGTPNEFYALPQRFNGEHCLIPVDLDVVDSILDTMDEGRELMRYVDADMEEIIEEAYVEIGAPKATFETAWGVFRDILRVLEPAD
;
A
#
# COMPACT_ATOMS: atom_id res chain seq x y z
N LEU A 1 38.49 24.72 2.72
CA LEU A 1 38.06 24.99 4.12
C LEU A 1 36.85 25.94 4.23
N ARG A 2 36.93 27.20 3.78
CA ARG A 2 35.76 28.13 3.78
C ARG A 2 34.59 27.61 2.95
N GLU A 3 34.88 26.95 1.84
CA GLU A 3 33.88 26.30 1.00
C GLU A 3 33.13 25.17 1.70
N TYR A 4 33.86 24.31 2.44
CA TYR A 4 33.24 23.28 3.27
C TYR A 4 32.39 23.87 4.40
N ASN A 5 32.83 24.96 5.01
CA ASN A 5 32.06 25.69 6.01
C ASN A 5 30.75 26.24 5.42
N ARG A 6 30.80 26.82 4.23
CA ARG A 6 29.61 27.28 3.48
C ARG A 6 28.62 26.15 3.22
N ARG A 7 29.11 24.93 3.02
CA ARG A 7 28.28 23.72 2.87
C ARG A 7 27.75 23.16 4.22
N ASN A 8 27.85 23.93 5.31
CA ASN A 8 27.47 23.54 6.67
C ASN A 8 28.21 22.30 7.20
N ILE A 9 29.43 22.05 6.74
CA ILE A 9 30.29 20.97 7.25
C ILE A 9 31.16 21.54 8.36
N PHE A 10 30.84 21.17 9.61
CA PHE A 10 31.52 21.66 10.81
C PHE A 10 32.27 20.57 11.59
N SER A 11 31.98 19.30 11.29
CA SER A 11 32.66 18.14 11.87
C SER A 11 34.11 18.09 11.39
N TRP A 12 35.06 17.94 12.33
CA TRP A 12 36.48 17.90 12.00
C TRP A 12 36.83 16.62 11.24
N ASP A 13 36.32 15.47 11.67
CA ASP A 13 36.63 14.18 11.07
C ASP A 13 36.13 14.13 9.61
N THR A 14 34.88 14.56 9.40
CA THR A 14 34.29 14.67 8.05
C THR A 14 35.07 15.65 7.17
N LEU A 15 35.57 16.76 7.74
CA LEU A 15 36.37 17.72 6.99
C LEU A 15 37.74 17.14 6.62
N MET A 16 38.39 16.38 7.50
CA MET A 16 39.66 15.71 7.20
C MET A 16 39.51 14.66 6.11
N GLU A 17 38.45 13.84 6.19
CA GLU A 17 38.11 12.87 5.14
C GLU A 17 37.90 13.55 3.79
N LEU A 18 37.13 14.64 3.75
CA LEU A 18 36.87 15.35 2.51
C LEU A 18 38.13 15.98 1.91
N LEU A 19 38.99 16.58 2.73
CA LEU A 19 40.25 17.18 2.27
C LEU A 19 41.26 16.14 1.77
N ALA A 20 41.29 14.94 2.37
CA ALA A 20 42.12 13.85 1.91
C ALA A 20 41.68 13.27 0.55
N ASN A 21 40.42 13.50 0.16
CA ASN A 21 39.85 13.07 -1.11
C ASN A 21 39.85 14.17 -2.20
N GLU A 22 40.42 15.34 -1.93
CA GLU A 22 40.65 16.38 -2.97
C GLU A 22 41.75 15.94 -3.94
N ASP A 23 41.78 16.52 -5.14
CA ASP A 23 42.86 16.32 -6.11
C ASP A 23 43.57 17.65 -6.42
N PRO A 24 44.83 17.85 -5.97
CA PRO A 24 45.64 16.92 -5.16
C PRO A 24 45.19 16.88 -3.68
N PRO A 25 45.41 15.75 -2.96
CA PRO A 25 45.01 15.60 -1.57
C PRO A 25 45.59 16.68 -0.64
N ILE A 26 44.74 17.24 0.21
CA ILE A 26 45.12 18.33 1.12
C ILE A 26 45.30 17.77 2.54
N VAL A 27 46.55 17.74 3.02
CA VAL A 27 46.87 17.30 4.39
C VAL A 27 47.12 18.51 5.30
N ILE A 28 46.32 18.63 6.36
CA ILE A 28 46.47 19.69 7.37
C ILE A 28 47.28 19.17 8.57
N ARG A 29 48.40 19.83 8.89
CA ARG A 29 49.34 19.38 9.95
C ARG A 29 49.18 20.08 11.32
N SER A 30 48.26 21.02 11.47
CA SER A 30 48.04 21.78 12.72
C SER A 30 46.62 21.57 13.26
N VAL A 31 46.42 21.87 14.54
CA VAL A 31 45.15 21.65 15.25
C VAL A 31 44.05 22.57 14.69
N PHE A 32 42.85 22.02 14.44
CA PHE A 32 41.70 22.70 13.82
C PHE A 32 41.41 24.11 14.34
N GLY A 33 41.60 24.35 15.65
CA GLY A 33 41.36 25.64 16.30
C GLY A 33 42.25 26.79 15.80
N VAL A 34 43.42 26.51 15.20
CA VAL A 34 44.28 27.52 14.58
C VAL A 34 43.67 27.97 13.24
N TYR A 35 43.19 27.02 12.44
CA TYR A 35 42.58 27.31 11.14
C TYR A 35 41.19 27.93 11.25
N LYS A 36 40.41 27.56 12.27
CA LYS A 36 39.13 28.24 12.58
C LYS A 36 39.32 29.73 12.79
N ARG A 37 40.33 30.12 13.59
CA ARG A 37 40.69 31.53 13.84
C ARG A 37 41.28 32.19 12.59
N LYS A 38 42.22 31.53 11.91
CA LYS A 38 42.91 32.08 10.73
C LYS A 38 41.97 32.35 9.55
N PHE A 39 40.98 31.48 9.33
CA PHE A 39 40.08 31.58 8.19
C PHE A 39 38.68 32.09 8.52
N ASN A 40 38.44 32.46 9.78
CA ASN A 40 37.14 32.87 10.31
C ASN A 40 36.03 31.84 10.05
N ILE A 41 36.34 30.56 10.28
CA ILE A 41 35.44 29.43 10.06
C ILE A 41 34.69 29.16 11.38
N GLY A 42 33.40 29.44 11.38
CA GLY A 42 32.57 29.42 12.58
C GLY A 42 31.22 28.73 12.35
N THR A 43 30.61 28.29 13.46
CA THR A 43 29.20 27.88 13.50
C THR A 43 28.35 29.11 13.84
N SER A 44 27.02 28.95 13.92
CA SER A 44 26.12 30.02 14.36
C SER A 44 26.46 30.61 15.73
N ILE A 45 27.17 29.87 16.58
CA ILE A 45 27.61 30.30 17.93
C ILE A 45 28.74 31.35 17.82
N MET A 46 29.56 31.27 16.79
CA MET A 46 30.68 32.18 16.55
C MET A 46 30.30 33.35 15.64
N ASN A 47 29.01 33.49 15.30
CA ASN A 47 28.54 34.56 14.45
C ASN A 47 28.53 35.88 15.26
N PRO A 48 29.35 36.89 14.87
CA PRO A 48 29.47 38.15 15.60
C PRO A 48 28.28 39.10 15.40
N MET A 49 27.34 38.76 14.50
CA MET A 49 26.17 39.58 14.21
C MET A 49 25.26 39.70 15.44
N SER A 50 24.78 40.92 15.67
CA SER A 50 23.70 41.19 16.61
C SER A 50 22.40 40.50 16.19
N ARG A 51 21.43 40.42 17.11
CA ARG A 51 20.13 39.82 16.81
C ARG A 51 19.40 40.54 15.68
N ALA A 52 19.43 41.87 15.64
CA ALA A 52 18.79 42.66 14.59
C ALA A 52 19.40 42.38 13.20
N GLU A 53 20.73 42.26 13.13
CA GLU A 53 21.42 41.92 11.88
C GLU A 53 21.11 40.49 11.43
N LYS A 54 20.99 39.54 12.36
CA LYS A 54 20.58 38.16 12.06
C LYS A 54 19.15 38.12 11.52
N GLU A 55 18.23 38.87 12.13
CA GLU A 55 16.84 38.98 11.67
C GLU A 55 16.77 39.62 10.28
N ALA A 56 17.51 40.70 10.03
CA ALA A 56 17.60 41.34 8.71
C ALA A 56 18.12 40.37 7.63
N ALA A 57 19.17 39.60 7.91
CA ALA A 57 19.70 38.62 6.96
C ALA A 57 18.68 37.53 6.60
N VAL A 58 17.88 37.07 7.58
CA VAL A 58 16.79 36.11 7.33
C VAL A 58 15.70 36.74 6.45
N LEU A 59 15.35 38.01 6.67
CA LEU A 59 14.36 38.71 5.86
C LEU A 59 14.83 38.89 4.42
N THR A 60 16.10 39.29 4.21
CA THR A 60 16.69 39.37 2.87
C THR A 60 16.64 38.03 2.13
N GLU A 61 16.90 36.93 2.83
CA GLU A 61 16.82 35.60 2.22
C GLU A 61 15.36 35.16 1.93
N LEU A 62 14.41 35.61 2.74
CA LEU A 62 12.98 35.38 2.49
C LEU A 62 12.46 36.17 1.28
N GLU A 63 12.95 37.39 1.04
CA GLU A 63 12.60 38.18 -0.13
C GLU A 63 13.01 37.49 -1.44
N LYS A 64 14.11 36.72 -1.41
CA LYS A 64 14.54 35.87 -2.54
C LYS A 64 13.62 34.67 -2.78
N ASP A 65 12.66 34.38 -1.88
CA ASP A 65 11.66 33.32 -2.01
C ASP A 65 10.23 33.89 -1.98
N PRO A 66 9.79 34.57 -3.06
CA PRO A 66 8.48 35.22 -3.11
C PRO A 66 7.31 34.24 -2.96
N LEU A 67 7.53 32.96 -3.26
CA LEU A 67 6.54 31.88 -3.13
C LEU A 67 6.60 31.16 -1.78
N LYS A 68 7.53 31.54 -0.89
CA LYS A 68 7.64 31.08 0.51
C LYS A 68 7.75 29.55 0.64
N LYS A 69 8.37 28.92 -0.36
CA LYS A 69 8.51 27.46 -0.46
C LYS A 69 9.57 26.92 0.49
N PHE A 70 10.64 27.67 0.77
CA PHE A 70 11.80 27.17 1.51
C PHE A 70 11.58 27.15 3.02
N GLY A 71 11.69 25.96 3.61
CA GLY A 71 11.56 25.72 5.05
C GLY A 71 12.66 26.39 5.88
N VAL A 72 12.46 26.45 7.19
CA VAL A 72 13.46 26.98 8.15
C VAL A 72 14.84 26.36 7.93
N ARG A 73 14.90 25.06 7.65
CA ARG A 73 16.15 24.35 7.35
C ARG A 73 16.78 24.85 6.06
N SER A 74 16.00 24.97 4.98
CA SER A 74 16.49 25.39 3.66
C SER A 74 16.94 26.84 3.63
N ILE A 75 16.22 27.76 4.29
CA ILE A 75 16.63 29.16 4.45
C ILE A 75 17.97 29.24 5.19
N LYS A 76 18.11 28.48 6.30
CA LYS A 76 19.38 28.39 7.04
C LYS A 76 20.52 27.81 6.20
N GLU A 77 20.25 26.78 5.40
CA GLU A 77 21.26 26.17 4.52
C GLU A 77 21.72 27.13 3.42
N LYS A 78 20.81 27.89 2.81
CA LYS A 78 21.12 28.91 1.80
C LYS A 78 21.98 30.05 2.35
N MET A 79 21.61 30.61 3.50
CA MET A 79 22.46 31.60 4.19
C MET A 79 23.83 31.02 4.53
N GLY A 80 23.87 29.73 4.91
CA GLY A 80 25.12 29.00 5.13
C GLY A 80 26.02 29.00 3.89
N LEU A 81 25.47 28.82 2.67
CA LEU A 81 26.24 28.86 1.43
C LEU A 81 26.87 30.24 1.17
N GLU A 82 26.22 31.31 1.63
CA GLU A 82 26.76 32.68 1.58
C GLU A 82 27.78 32.95 2.71
N GLY A 83 27.98 31.98 3.63
CA GLY A 83 28.88 32.07 4.77
C GLY A 83 28.23 32.66 6.03
N ILE A 84 26.90 32.83 6.02
CA ILE A 84 26.12 33.38 7.13
C ILE A 84 25.45 32.24 7.90
N HIS A 85 26.01 31.90 9.05
CA HIS A 85 25.47 30.83 9.89
C HIS A 85 24.66 31.42 11.06
N ILE A 86 23.34 31.19 11.07
CA ILE A 86 22.41 31.71 12.10
C ILE A 86 21.74 30.55 12.84
N GLU A 87 21.44 30.74 14.13
CA GLU A 87 20.77 29.77 14.98
C GLU A 87 19.36 29.47 14.46
N ARG A 88 19.00 28.18 14.41
CA ARG A 88 17.71 27.73 13.84
C ARG A 88 16.50 28.39 14.51
N HIS A 89 16.57 28.65 15.82
CA HIS A 89 15.46 29.24 16.56
C HIS A 89 15.22 30.71 16.17
N ILE A 90 16.28 31.46 15.83
CA ILE A 90 16.16 32.84 15.33
C ILE A 90 15.52 32.82 13.95
N VAL A 91 16.05 32.00 13.03
CA VAL A 91 15.47 31.82 11.68
C VAL A 91 13.98 31.45 11.77
N HIS A 92 13.64 30.49 12.63
CA HIS A 92 12.27 30.07 12.86
C HIS A 92 11.39 31.20 13.41
N ALA A 93 11.85 31.95 14.43
CA ALA A 93 11.10 33.03 15.03
C ALA A 93 10.85 34.18 14.04
N THR A 94 11.87 34.59 13.29
CA THR A 94 11.75 35.63 12.25
C THR A 94 10.81 35.19 11.13
N MET A 95 10.98 33.97 10.61
CA MET A 95 10.08 33.44 9.57
C MET A 95 8.63 33.36 10.06
N LYS A 96 8.40 32.97 11.32
CA LYS A 96 7.04 32.87 11.88
C LYS A 96 6.41 34.25 12.10
N ALA A 97 7.21 35.26 12.44
CA ALA A 97 6.74 36.63 12.64
C ALA A 97 6.42 37.34 11.30
N HIS A 98 7.21 37.10 10.26
CA HIS A 98 7.15 37.87 9.01
C HIS A 98 6.61 37.10 7.79
N ALA A 99 6.56 35.77 7.85
CA ALA A 99 6.01 34.93 6.78
C ALA A 99 5.17 33.74 7.29
N PRO A 100 4.17 33.97 8.17
CA PRO A 100 3.37 32.89 8.78
C PRO A 100 2.61 32.04 7.75
N GLU A 101 2.17 32.61 6.64
CA GLU A 101 1.50 31.92 5.52
C GLU A 101 2.37 30.85 4.85
N GLY A 102 3.71 31.02 4.87
CA GLY A 102 4.63 29.97 4.44
C GLY A 102 4.55 28.73 5.33
N PHE A 103 4.24 28.85 6.62
CA PHE A 103 4.04 27.71 7.51
C PHE A 103 2.68 27.05 7.29
N ILE A 104 1.63 27.84 7.08
CA ILE A 104 0.27 27.35 6.83
C ILE A 104 0.24 26.54 5.53
N SER A 105 0.81 27.07 4.45
CA SER A 105 0.85 26.39 3.14
C SER A 105 1.68 25.10 3.12
N ARG A 106 2.60 24.93 4.07
CA ARG A 106 3.44 23.73 4.22
C ARG A 106 2.95 22.78 5.32
N ASP A 107 1.90 23.15 6.08
CA ASP A 107 1.29 22.21 7.03
C ASP A 107 0.68 21.04 6.23
N PRO A 108 1.08 19.79 6.48
CA PRO A 108 0.47 18.64 5.83
C PRO A 108 -1.05 18.58 6.03
N ARG A 109 -1.56 19.18 7.11
CA ARG A 109 -2.99 19.24 7.47
C ARG A 109 -3.77 20.32 6.71
N SER A 110 -3.11 21.30 6.09
CA SER A 110 -3.79 22.35 5.32
C SER A 110 -4.12 21.93 3.87
N LYS A 111 -3.61 20.77 3.45
CA LYS A 111 -4.00 20.14 2.18
C LYS A 111 -5.35 19.44 2.35
N GLU A 112 -6.44 20.19 2.34
CA GLU A 112 -7.76 19.60 2.12
C GLU A 112 -7.76 18.98 0.72
N ILE A 113 -7.70 17.64 0.66
CA ILE A 113 -7.92 16.92 -0.60
C ILE A 113 -9.38 17.14 -0.95
N GLY A 114 -9.64 17.99 -1.95
CA GLY A 114 -10.95 18.15 -2.55
C GLY A 114 -11.49 16.77 -2.95
N ARG A 115 -12.58 16.34 -2.31
CA ARG A 115 -13.19 15.04 -2.58
C ARG A 115 -14.16 15.20 -3.75
N GLU A 116 -13.71 14.81 -4.93
CA GLU A 116 -14.59 14.73 -6.10
C GLU A 116 -15.54 13.52 -5.97
N PRO A 117 -16.80 13.64 -6.41
CA PRO A 117 -17.69 12.50 -6.51
C PRO A 117 -17.12 11.45 -7.47
N LEU A 118 -17.23 10.17 -7.11
CA LEU A 118 -16.89 9.09 -8.02
C LEU A 118 -17.90 9.04 -9.17
N TYR A 119 -17.40 8.81 -10.37
CA TYR A 119 -18.18 8.63 -11.59
C TYR A 119 -17.79 7.32 -12.26
N ALA A 120 -18.79 6.63 -12.82
CA ALA A 120 -18.70 5.49 -13.70
C ALA A 120 -20.03 5.38 -14.47
N ILE A 121 -20.03 4.83 -15.67
CA ILE A 121 -21.23 4.74 -16.53
C ILE A 121 -22.09 3.51 -16.22
N GLY A 122 -21.51 2.45 -15.66
CA GLY A 122 -22.23 1.21 -15.37
C GLY A 122 -21.32 0.15 -14.73
N PRO A 123 -21.85 -1.04 -14.43
CA PRO A 123 -21.04 -2.15 -13.94
C PRO A 123 -19.97 -2.51 -14.96
N ASP A 124 -18.77 -2.84 -14.45
CA ASP A 124 -17.58 -3.19 -15.23
C ASP A 124 -16.98 -2.05 -16.07
N ASP A 125 -17.44 -0.82 -15.87
CA ASP A 125 -16.77 0.38 -16.39
C ASP A 125 -15.37 0.52 -15.77
N GLU A 126 -15.28 0.38 -14.44
CA GLU A 126 -14.01 0.44 -13.73
C GLU A 126 -13.96 -0.59 -12.59
N TRP A 127 -12.96 -1.48 -12.62
CA TRP A 127 -12.63 -2.34 -11.48
C TRP A 127 -11.53 -1.71 -10.64
N SER A 128 -11.75 -1.59 -9.34
CA SER A 128 -10.81 -1.03 -8.36
C SER A 128 -10.13 -2.17 -7.60
N LEU A 129 -8.80 -2.22 -7.69
CA LEU A 129 -7.92 -3.26 -7.14
C LEU A 129 -7.08 -2.69 -6.01
N ASP A 130 -6.87 -3.48 -4.95
CA ASP A 130 -5.99 -3.12 -3.83
C ASP A 130 -5.70 -4.33 -2.92
N GLY A 131 -4.60 -4.25 -2.19
CA GLY A 131 -4.19 -5.21 -1.16
C GLY A 131 -4.56 -4.75 0.25
N HIS A 132 -4.82 -5.70 1.15
CA HIS A 132 -5.08 -5.41 2.56
C HIS A 132 -4.19 -6.25 3.50
N ASP A 133 -3.32 -5.57 4.23
CA ASP A 133 -2.24 -6.19 5.01
C ASP A 133 -2.53 -6.34 6.51
N LYS A 134 -3.72 -5.99 7.00
CA LYS A 134 -3.99 -6.01 8.44
C LYS A 134 -3.99 -7.40 9.09
N LEU A 135 -4.12 -8.46 8.29
CA LEU A 135 -4.00 -9.84 8.73
C LEU A 135 -2.73 -10.51 8.18
N ALA A 136 -1.88 -9.76 7.47
CA ALA A 136 -0.69 -10.31 6.82
C ALA A 136 0.38 -10.78 7.82
N SER A 137 0.44 -10.21 9.03
CA SER A 137 1.34 -10.70 10.09
C SER A 137 1.05 -12.15 10.49
N GLU A 138 -0.22 -12.54 10.39
CA GLU A 138 -0.70 -13.89 10.68
C GLU A 138 -0.70 -14.80 9.44
N GLY A 139 -0.24 -14.31 8.30
CA GLY A 139 -0.19 -15.05 7.04
C GLY A 139 -1.42 -14.89 6.15
N PHE A 140 -2.46 -14.16 6.58
CA PHE A 140 -3.72 -14.02 5.81
C PHE A 140 -3.80 -12.68 5.07
N ALA A 141 -2.85 -12.39 4.19
CA ALA A 141 -2.95 -11.20 3.35
C ALA A 141 -4.18 -11.30 2.43
N ILE A 142 -4.82 -10.17 2.12
CA ILE A 142 -6.01 -10.15 1.26
C ILE A 142 -5.71 -9.32 0.02
N TYR A 143 -6.22 -9.77 -1.12
CA TYR A 143 -6.30 -8.95 -2.31
C TYR A 143 -7.74 -8.89 -2.81
N GLY A 144 -8.24 -7.68 -3.05
CA GLY A 144 -9.62 -7.45 -3.43
C GLY A 144 -9.76 -6.77 -4.78
N ILE A 145 -10.89 -7.06 -5.42
CA ILE A 145 -11.34 -6.42 -6.65
C ILE A 145 -12.80 -6.02 -6.47
N ARG A 146 -13.10 -4.75 -6.70
CA ARG A 146 -14.46 -4.21 -6.59
C ARG A 146 -14.89 -3.49 -7.85
N ASP A 147 -16.13 -3.67 -8.26
CA ASP A 147 -16.75 -2.82 -9.26
C ASP A 147 -17.00 -1.43 -8.65
N LYS A 148 -16.45 -0.39 -9.30
CA LYS A 148 -16.61 1.00 -8.88
C LYS A 148 -18.06 1.44 -8.90
N TRP A 149 -18.81 1.08 -9.93
CA TRP A 149 -20.15 1.63 -10.15
C TRP A 149 -21.15 1.06 -9.16
N SER A 150 -21.27 -0.28 -9.11
CA SER A 150 -22.18 -0.94 -8.17
C SER A 150 -21.65 -0.96 -6.73
N GLY A 151 -20.34 -0.87 -6.54
CA GLY A 151 -19.69 -1.16 -5.26
C GLY A 151 -19.73 -2.64 -4.91
N ARG A 152 -19.93 -3.54 -5.87
CA ARG A 152 -19.93 -4.99 -5.64
C ARG A 152 -18.50 -5.49 -5.42
N TRP A 153 -18.31 -6.36 -4.44
CA TRP A 153 -17.13 -7.22 -4.36
C TRP A 153 -17.19 -8.22 -5.50
N LEU A 154 -16.23 -8.12 -6.42
CA LEU A 154 -16.09 -9.04 -7.55
C LEU A 154 -15.20 -10.22 -7.17
N SER A 155 -14.13 -9.94 -6.42
CA SER A 155 -13.24 -10.94 -5.84
C SER A 155 -12.66 -10.42 -4.53
N ALA A 156 -12.44 -11.32 -3.57
CA ALA A 156 -11.66 -11.07 -2.36
C ALA A 156 -10.96 -12.38 -2.00
N MET A 157 -9.64 -12.42 -2.21
CA MET A 157 -8.85 -13.64 -2.05
C MET A 157 -7.90 -13.49 -0.86
N VAL A 158 -7.88 -14.48 0.02
CA VAL A 158 -6.86 -14.65 1.06
C VAL A 158 -5.67 -15.36 0.43
N VAL A 159 -4.49 -14.78 0.59
CA VAL A 159 -3.24 -15.28 0.02
C VAL A 159 -2.11 -15.19 1.06
N PRO A 160 -1.10 -16.06 0.98
CA PRO A 160 0.08 -15.97 1.85
C PRO A 160 0.79 -14.61 1.74
N SER A 161 0.81 -14.04 0.53
CA SER A 161 1.38 -12.73 0.25
C SER A 161 0.71 -12.09 -0.97
N ASN A 162 0.31 -10.84 -0.83
CA ASN A 162 -0.25 -10.02 -1.91
C ASN A 162 0.80 -9.11 -2.58
N ARG A 163 2.09 -9.35 -2.33
CA ARG A 163 3.20 -8.51 -2.84
C ARG A 163 3.75 -8.95 -4.18
N TYR A 164 3.33 -10.11 -4.67
CA TYR A 164 3.85 -10.72 -5.87
C TYR A 164 2.96 -10.43 -7.07
N ALA A 165 3.57 -9.93 -8.15
CA ALA A 165 2.83 -9.61 -9.37
C ALA A 165 2.11 -10.82 -9.97
N ALA A 166 2.74 -11.99 -9.94
CA ALA A 166 2.16 -13.22 -10.46
C ALA A 166 0.89 -13.64 -9.70
N VAL A 167 0.88 -13.46 -8.37
CA VAL A 167 -0.31 -13.73 -7.53
C VAL A 167 -1.47 -12.83 -7.94
N ILE A 168 -1.22 -11.53 -8.09
CA ILE A 168 -2.25 -10.57 -8.49
C ILE A 168 -2.74 -10.84 -9.92
N GLY A 169 -1.81 -11.23 -10.81
CA GLY A 169 -2.12 -11.67 -12.17
C GLY A 169 -3.09 -12.86 -12.20
N VAL A 170 -2.83 -13.90 -11.40
CA VAL A 170 -3.71 -15.07 -11.27
C VAL A 170 -5.08 -14.68 -10.72
N ILE A 171 -5.15 -13.86 -9.67
CA ILE A 171 -6.42 -13.39 -9.09
C ILE A 171 -7.23 -12.62 -10.12
N PHE A 172 -6.59 -11.72 -10.87
CA PHE A 172 -7.22 -10.94 -11.92
C PHE A 172 -7.77 -11.84 -13.04
N LEU A 173 -6.96 -12.74 -13.60
CA LEU A 173 -7.38 -13.63 -14.68
C LEU A 173 -8.47 -14.63 -14.25
N LYS A 174 -8.42 -15.13 -13.01
CA LYS A 174 -9.50 -15.96 -12.45
C LYS A 174 -10.83 -15.19 -12.44
N LEU A 175 -10.80 -13.91 -12.05
CA LEU A 175 -11.99 -13.07 -12.10
C LEU A 175 -12.45 -12.82 -13.54
N VAL A 176 -11.55 -12.53 -14.48
CA VAL A 176 -11.87 -12.35 -15.90
C VAL A 176 -12.58 -13.59 -16.44
N LYS A 177 -12.05 -14.79 -16.16
CA LYS A 177 -12.66 -16.07 -16.52
C LYS A 177 -14.05 -16.23 -15.90
N GLU A 178 -14.21 -15.95 -14.61
CA GLU A 178 -15.49 -16.05 -13.91
C GLU A 178 -16.56 -15.10 -14.48
N ARG A 179 -16.15 -13.91 -14.93
CA ARG A 179 -17.05 -12.89 -15.49
C ARG A 179 -17.31 -13.06 -16.99
N GLY A 180 -16.44 -13.78 -17.71
CA GLY A 180 -16.51 -13.89 -19.16
C GLY A 180 -15.98 -12.65 -19.90
N GLY A 181 -15.19 -11.81 -19.23
CA GLY A 181 -14.80 -10.52 -19.78
C GLY A 181 -13.91 -9.67 -18.87
N ILE A 182 -13.44 -8.56 -19.42
CA ILE A 182 -12.61 -7.55 -18.74
C ILE A 182 -13.39 -6.24 -18.59
N PRO A 183 -13.03 -5.38 -17.63
CA PRO A 183 -13.64 -4.05 -17.53
C PRO A 183 -13.09 -3.10 -18.61
N ILE A 184 -13.77 -1.98 -18.83
CA ILE A 184 -13.25 -0.89 -19.68
C ILE A 184 -11.94 -0.34 -19.10
N GLN A 185 -11.92 -0.13 -17.79
CA GLN A 185 -10.78 0.41 -17.07
C GLN A 185 -10.52 -0.37 -15.77
N VAL A 186 -9.27 -0.41 -15.37
CA VAL A 186 -8.86 -0.85 -14.02
C VAL A 186 -8.25 0.33 -13.29
N SER A 187 -8.52 0.47 -11.99
CA SER A 187 -7.83 1.43 -11.13
C SER A 187 -7.18 0.75 -9.93
N SER A 188 -5.99 1.23 -9.58
CA SER A 188 -5.22 0.71 -8.46
C SER A 188 -4.26 1.76 -7.94
N ASP A 189 -3.64 1.45 -6.80
CA ASP A 189 -2.47 2.19 -6.35
C ASP A 189 -1.23 1.88 -7.20
N ARG A 190 -0.20 2.71 -7.03
CA ARG A 190 1.13 2.52 -7.66
C ARG A 190 1.95 1.47 -6.90
N GLY A 191 1.46 0.24 -6.90
CA GLY A 191 2.16 -0.92 -6.38
C GLY A 191 3.08 -1.56 -7.42
N SER A 192 4.08 -2.33 -6.97
CA SER A 192 4.86 -3.20 -7.87
C SER A 192 4.12 -4.51 -8.17
N GLU A 193 3.22 -4.91 -7.29
CA GLU A 193 2.41 -6.13 -7.33
C GLU A 193 1.34 -6.11 -8.42
N ILE A 194 1.05 -4.98 -9.05
CA ILE A 194 0.01 -4.89 -10.09
C ILE A 194 0.53 -5.18 -11.50
N ARG A 195 1.84 -5.37 -11.68
CA ARG A 195 2.50 -5.42 -13.01
C ARG A 195 1.87 -6.43 -13.97
N ASP A 196 1.56 -7.63 -13.51
CA ASP A 196 1.09 -8.70 -14.40
C ASP A 196 -0.39 -8.49 -14.75
N ALA A 197 -1.24 -8.15 -13.76
CA ALA A 197 -2.63 -7.74 -14.02
C ALA A 197 -2.72 -6.52 -14.94
N TYR A 198 -1.83 -5.54 -14.79
CA TYR A 198 -1.69 -4.40 -15.70
C TYR A 198 -1.43 -4.88 -17.13
N SER A 199 -0.47 -5.78 -17.31
CA SER A 199 -0.10 -6.30 -18.63
C SER A 199 -1.27 -7.08 -19.26
N PHE A 200 -1.99 -7.89 -18.48
CA PHE A 200 -3.15 -8.63 -18.96
C PHE A 200 -4.31 -7.73 -19.37
N GLN A 201 -4.65 -6.73 -18.54
CA GLN A 201 -5.70 -5.77 -18.89
C GLN A 201 -5.38 -5.03 -20.20
N ASN A 202 -4.14 -4.55 -20.36
CA ASN A 202 -3.74 -3.85 -21.58
C ASN A 202 -3.75 -4.80 -22.80
N GLY A 203 -3.20 -6.01 -22.67
CA GLY A 203 -3.13 -6.98 -23.76
C GLY A 203 -4.50 -7.49 -24.21
N LEU A 204 -5.35 -7.90 -23.26
CA LEU A 204 -6.70 -8.37 -23.55
C LEU A 204 -7.55 -7.25 -24.15
N ARG A 205 -7.46 -6.01 -23.62
CA ARG A 205 -8.23 -4.89 -24.16
C ARG A 205 -7.78 -4.49 -25.56
N ALA A 206 -6.48 -4.47 -25.82
CA ALA A 206 -5.97 -4.20 -27.17
C ALA A 206 -6.44 -5.23 -28.20
N TYR A 207 -6.65 -6.48 -27.77
CA TYR A 207 -7.10 -7.57 -28.65
C TYR A 207 -8.64 -7.58 -28.82
N PHE A 208 -9.40 -7.50 -27.73
CA PHE A 208 -10.86 -7.68 -27.73
C PHE A 208 -11.66 -6.37 -27.86
N ALA A 209 -11.01 -5.21 -27.67
CA ALA A 209 -11.63 -3.89 -27.84
C ALA A 209 -10.66 -2.89 -28.50
N PRO A 210 -10.17 -3.16 -29.73
CA PRO A 210 -9.18 -2.32 -30.41
C PRO A 210 -9.69 -0.91 -30.72
N ASP A 211 -11.01 -0.71 -30.79
CA ASP A 211 -11.63 0.59 -31.05
C ASP A 211 -11.59 1.54 -29.83
N LEU A 212 -11.31 1.03 -28.63
CA LEU A 212 -11.15 1.86 -27.44
C LEU A 212 -9.79 2.56 -27.45
N VAL A 213 -9.83 3.86 -27.73
CA VAL A 213 -8.62 4.70 -27.79
C VAL A 213 -8.05 4.92 -26.37
N ASP A 214 -6.91 4.27 -26.08
CA ASP A 214 -6.23 4.35 -24.78
C ASP A 214 -5.90 5.78 -24.33
N GLN A 215 -5.66 6.69 -25.27
CA GLN A 215 -5.38 8.11 -24.97
C GLN A 215 -6.59 8.83 -24.35
N LEU A 216 -7.81 8.38 -24.66
CA LEU A 216 -9.05 8.95 -24.13
C LEU A 216 -9.48 8.23 -22.85
N VAL A 217 -9.45 6.90 -22.89
CA VAL A 217 -9.81 6.04 -21.75
C VAL A 217 -8.72 5.01 -21.60
N PRO A 218 -7.74 5.19 -20.69
CA PRO A 218 -6.66 4.24 -20.54
C PRO A 218 -7.18 2.94 -19.92
N ALA A 219 -6.61 1.80 -20.32
CA ALA A 219 -7.00 0.49 -19.82
C ALA A 219 -6.75 0.37 -18.30
N TRP A 220 -5.76 1.12 -17.81
CA TRP A 220 -5.40 1.17 -16.41
C TRP A 220 -5.13 2.60 -15.93
N ARG A 221 -5.65 2.94 -14.74
CA ARG A 221 -5.45 4.21 -14.07
C ARG A 221 -4.75 3.99 -12.73
N MET A 222 -3.47 4.36 -12.69
CA MET A 222 -2.71 4.36 -11.43
C MET A 222 -3.00 5.62 -10.62
N LEU A 223 -3.53 5.43 -9.42
CA LEU A 223 -3.94 6.49 -8.50
C LEU A 223 -2.98 6.53 -7.28
N PRO A 224 -2.83 7.69 -6.62
CA PRO A 224 -2.36 7.70 -5.23
C PRO A 224 -3.41 7.04 -4.33
N SER A 225 -2.98 6.29 -3.30
CA SER A 225 -3.82 5.65 -2.27
C SER A 225 -5.10 6.43 -1.92
N PRO A 226 -5.03 7.70 -1.46
CA PRO A 226 -6.23 8.46 -1.06
C PRO A 226 -7.28 8.67 -2.18
N ARG A 227 -6.93 8.37 -3.43
CA ARG A 227 -7.78 8.48 -4.61
C ARG A 227 -8.31 7.13 -5.10
N ASN A 228 -7.78 5.97 -4.66
CA ASN A 228 -8.35 4.63 -4.91
C ASN A 228 -9.54 4.33 -3.98
N ILE A 229 -10.48 5.28 -3.97
CA ILE A 229 -11.49 5.44 -2.93
C ILE A 229 -12.44 4.24 -2.84
N THR A 230 -12.74 3.58 -3.96
CA THR A 230 -13.75 2.52 -4.02
C THR A 230 -13.39 1.37 -3.09
N ILE A 231 -12.20 0.81 -3.25
CA ILE A 231 -11.78 -0.35 -2.47
C ILE A 231 -11.22 0.03 -1.10
N GLU A 232 -10.49 1.15 -0.98
CA GLU A 232 -9.99 1.62 0.31
C GLU A 232 -11.10 1.85 1.34
N ARG A 233 -12.25 2.40 0.90
CA ARG A 233 -13.42 2.60 1.78
C ARG A 233 -14.02 1.28 2.28
N ALA A 234 -13.77 0.18 1.58
CA ALA A 234 -14.28 -1.15 1.92
C ALA A 234 -13.44 -1.84 3.00
N TRP A 235 -12.13 -1.56 3.06
CA TRP A 235 -11.20 -2.22 3.97
C TRP A 235 -11.49 -1.96 5.44
N ARG A 236 -11.81 -0.72 5.79
CA ARG A 236 -12.06 -0.38 7.19
C ARG A 236 -13.26 -1.17 7.76
N PRO A 237 -14.45 -1.18 7.13
CA PRO A 237 -15.55 -2.04 7.55
C PRO A 237 -15.23 -3.54 7.54
N LEU A 238 -14.49 -4.03 6.54
CA LEU A 238 -14.10 -5.43 6.43
C LEU A 238 -13.25 -5.85 7.63
N PHE A 239 -12.21 -5.08 7.95
CA PHE A 239 -11.37 -5.40 9.10
C PHE A 239 -12.14 -5.37 10.42
N TYR A 240 -12.87 -4.28 10.70
CA TYR A 240 -13.52 -4.14 12.01
C TYR A 240 -14.71 -5.07 12.25
N LYS A 241 -15.41 -5.49 11.18
CA LYS A 241 -16.59 -6.37 11.32
C LYS A 241 -16.26 -7.85 11.17
N TRP A 242 -15.20 -8.18 10.42
CA TRP A 242 -14.85 -9.54 10.06
C TRP A 242 -13.42 -9.88 10.49
N GLY A 243 -12.43 -9.09 10.08
CA GLY A 243 -11.01 -9.39 10.35
C GLY A 243 -10.65 -9.48 11.84
N VAL A 244 -11.24 -8.64 12.70
CA VAL A 244 -11.04 -8.70 14.16
C VAL A 244 -11.53 -10.04 14.74
N THR A 245 -12.61 -10.61 14.18
CA THR A 245 -13.11 -11.92 14.60
C THR A 245 -12.12 -13.01 14.23
N ILE A 246 -11.55 -12.97 13.02
CA ILE A 246 -10.51 -13.92 12.60
C ILE A 246 -9.31 -13.87 13.55
N LEU A 247 -8.81 -12.69 13.88
CA LEU A 247 -7.72 -12.52 14.84
C LEU A 247 -8.06 -13.11 16.21
N HIS A 248 -9.27 -12.85 16.72
CA HIS A 248 -9.70 -13.37 18.02
C HIS A 248 -9.64 -14.91 18.09
N HIS A 249 -9.99 -15.61 17.00
CA HIS A 249 -9.92 -17.07 16.96
C HIS A 249 -8.49 -17.57 16.71
N TRP A 250 -7.73 -16.90 15.84
CA TRP A 250 -6.34 -17.25 15.55
C TRP A 250 -5.42 -17.11 16.77
N GLU A 251 -5.55 -16.02 17.54
CA GLU A 251 -4.72 -15.71 18.72
C GLU A 251 -4.82 -16.76 19.84
N LYS A 252 -5.86 -17.61 19.83
CA LYS A 252 -5.99 -18.73 20.77
C LYS A 252 -5.02 -19.88 20.50
N GLY A 253 -4.40 -19.93 19.32
CA GLY A 253 -3.59 -21.06 18.88
C GLY A 253 -2.47 -21.49 19.83
N PRO A 254 -1.64 -20.57 20.37
CA PRO A 254 -0.61 -20.94 21.33
C PRO A 254 -1.15 -21.58 22.60
N ALA A 255 -2.27 -21.09 23.13
CA ALA A 255 -2.86 -21.58 24.37
C ALA A 255 -3.68 -22.88 24.17
N ASP A 256 -4.52 -22.92 23.14
CA ASP A 256 -5.47 -24.01 22.93
C ASP A 256 -4.84 -25.17 22.14
N GLY A 257 -4.00 -24.86 21.15
CA GLY A 257 -3.43 -25.83 20.22
C GLY A 257 -1.93 -26.11 20.41
N GLY A 258 -1.23 -25.35 21.26
CA GLY A 258 0.23 -25.43 21.36
C GLY A 258 0.94 -24.94 20.08
N PHE A 259 0.29 -24.07 19.31
CA PHE A 259 0.83 -23.57 18.05
C PHE A 259 2.12 -22.76 18.26
N ASN A 260 3.19 -23.14 17.57
CA ASN A 260 4.45 -22.43 17.54
C ASN A 260 4.66 -21.84 16.13
N PRO A 261 4.56 -20.51 15.96
CA PRO A 261 4.73 -19.89 14.66
C PRO A 261 6.16 -20.00 14.12
N ASN A 262 7.15 -20.46 14.88
CA ASN A 262 8.51 -20.68 14.37
C ASN A 262 8.75 -22.12 13.91
N HIS A 263 7.78 -23.03 14.09
CA HIS A 263 7.89 -24.42 13.67
C HIS A 263 7.25 -24.64 12.30
N ARG A 264 8.00 -25.20 11.33
CA ARG A 264 7.52 -25.41 9.95
C ARG A 264 6.27 -26.28 9.93
N LEU A 265 6.29 -27.45 10.58
CA LEU A 265 5.14 -28.37 10.61
C LEU A 265 3.89 -27.70 11.21
N HIS A 266 4.04 -26.93 12.29
CA HIS A 266 2.91 -26.22 12.90
C HIS A 266 2.32 -25.21 11.93
N ARG A 267 3.16 -24.43 11.21
CA ARG A 267 2.65 -23.51 10.18
C ARG A 267 1.91 -24.25 9.07
N GLN A 268 2.43 -25.38 8.60
CA GLN A 268 1.84 -26.14 7.50
C GLN A 268 0.45 -26.68 7.89
N ILE A 269 0.32 -27.32 9.06
CA ILE A 269 -0.98 -27.81 9.56
C ILE A 269 -1.94 -26.64 9.83
N ALA A 270 -1.46 -25.55 10.46
CA ALA A 270 -2.30 -24.39 10.73
C ALA A 270 -2.79 -23.75 9.42
N ASN A 271 -1.92 -23.59 8.42
CA ASN A 271 -2.30 -23.05 7.13
C ASN A 271 -3.33 -23.94 6.42
N TRP A 272 -3.10 -25.25 6.40
CA TRP A 272 -4.00 -26.24 5.81
C TRP A 272 -5.42 -26.15 6.39
N LEU A 273 -5.54 -25.97 7.72
CA LEU A 273 -6.83 -25.79 8.39
C LEU A 273 -7.43 -24.39 8.18
N TRP A 274 -6.65 -23.34 8.38
CA TRP A 274 -7.18 -21.99 8.55
C TRP A 274 -7.40 -21.24 7.24
N PHE A 275 -6.57 -21.41 6.21
CA PHE A 275 -6.80 -20.69 4.94
C PHE A 275 -8.17 -21.01 4.32
N PRO A 276 -8.60 -22.29 4.22
CA PRO A 276 -9.94 -22.62 3.73
C PRO A 276 -11.06 -22.01 4.58
N LEU A 277 -10.91 -22.04 5.92
CA LEU A 277 -11.90 -21.47 6.85
C LEU A 277 -12.02 -19.94 6.68
N VAL A 278 -10.88 -19.24 6.65
CA VAL A 278 -10.82 -17.78 6.52
C VAL A 278 -11.33 -17.35 5.14
N GLN A 279 -10.96 -18.05 4.06
CA GLN A 279 -11.48 -17.76 2.72
C GLN A 279 -13.00 -17.97 2.64
N ALA A 280 -13.51 -19.10 3.14
CA ALA A 280 -14.95 -19.38 3.11
C ALA A 280 -15.76 -18.35 3.90
N ASP A 281 -15.25 -17.87 5.03
CA ASP A 281 -15.90 -16.83 5.82
C ASP A 281 -15.80 -15.44 5.15
N LEU A 282 -14.67 -15.12 4.49
CA LEU A 282 -14.53 -13.92 3.66
C LEU A 282 -15.52 -13.93 2.49
N ASP A 283 -15.73 -15.06 1.84
CA ASP A 283 -16.73 -15.23 0.77
C ASP A 283 -18.15 -14.98 1.30
N ASN A 284 -18.47 -15.47 2.50
CA ASN A 284 -19.75 -15.20 3.15
C ASN A 284 -19.91 -13.70 3.48
N TYR A 285 -18.86 -13.06 4.00
CA TYR A 285 -18.86 -11.63 4.27
C TYR A 285 -19.09 -10.80 3.01
N THR A 286 -18.40 -11.11 1.91
CA THR A 286 -18.56 -10.37 0.64
C THR A 286 -19.93 -10.61 0.02
N LYS A 287 -20.47 -11.84 0.06
CA LYS A 287 -21.86 -12.16 -0.34
C LYS A 287 -22.87 -11.33 0.45
N PHE A 288 -22.73 -11.27 1.77
CA PHE A 288 -23.58 -10.45 2.64
C PHE A 288 -23.49 -8.96 2.26
N GLN A 289 -22.28 -8.43 2.07
CA GLN A 289 -22.08 -7.03 1.70
C GLN A 289 -22.65 -6.69 0.32
N ASN A 290 -22.57 -7.62 -0.62
CA ASN A 290 -23.15 -7.49 -1.96
C ASN A 290 -24.69 -7.48 -1.96
N ALA A 291 -25.30 -8.10 -0.95
CA ALA A 291 -26.75 -8.07 -0.70
C ALA A 291 -27.17 -6.91 0.23
N HIS A 292 -26.23 -6.17 0.83
CA HIS A 292 -26.56 -5.09 1.76
C HIS A 292 -27.11 -3.86 1.02
N ARG A 293 -28.28 -3.38 1.44
CA ARG A 293 -28.92 -2.21 0.83
C ARG A 293 -28.16 -0.91 1.09
N VAL A 294 -27.84 -0.19 0.02
CA VAL A 294 -27.22 1.13 0.05
C VAL A 294 -28.29 2.20 0.25
N ARG A 295 -28.21 2.92 1.38
CA ARG A 295 -29.11 4.06 1.66
C ARG A 295 -28.96 5.20 0.65
N LYS A 296 -30.00 6.02 0.53
CA LYS A 296 -29.97 7.26 -0.27
C LYS A 296 -28.87 8.19 0.24
N GLN A 297 -28.09 8.76 -0.69
CA GLN A 297 -27.04 9.75 -0.41
C GLN A 297 -27.14 10.87 -1.45
N ALA A 298 -27.50 12.08 -1.04
CA ALA A 298 -27.87 13.17 -1.95
C ALA A 298 -26.76 13.63 -2.91
N LYS A 299 -25.49 13.49 -2.50
CA LYS A 299 -24.31 13.92 -3.27
C LYS A 299 -23.61 12.77 -4.02
N LYS A 300 -24.17 11.55 -3.97
CA LYS A 300 -23.59 10.37 -4.61
C LYS A 300 -24.09 10.29 -6.06
N LEU A 301 -23.16 10.30 -7.02
CA LEU A 301 -23.50 10.12 -8.44
C LEU A 301 -23.73 8.65 -8.79
N LEU A 302 -22.97 7.76 -8.15
CA LEU A 302 -23.13 6.31 -8.30
C LEU A 302 -24.44 5.80 -7.67
N PRO A 303 -24.97 4.64 -8.11
CA PRO A 303 -26.25 4.09 -7.66
C PRO A 303 -26.46 4.05 -6.14
N CYS A 304 -27.69 4.30 -5.73
CA CYS A 304 -28.14 4.16 -4.35
C CYS A 304 -29.57 3.62 -4.30
N GLN A 305 -30.09 3.37 -3.10
CA GLN A 305 -31.45 2.86 -2.85
C GLN A 305 -31.75 1.41 -3.27
N GLY A 306 -30.74 0.65 -3.69
CA GLY A 306 -30.75 -0.80 -3.90
C GLY A 306 -29.51 -1.46 -3.29
N THR A 307 -29.25 -2.70 -3.68
CA THR A 307 -28.07 -3.48 -3.28
C THR A 307 -27.02 -3.50 -4.40
N PRO A 308 -25.72 -3.70 -4.10
CA PRO A 308 -24.70 -3.90 -5.12
C PRO A 308 -25.06 -4.98 -6.15
N ASN A 309 -25.67 -6.09 -5.71
CA ASN A 309 -26.18 -7.13 -6.63
C ASN A 309 -27.27 -6.61 -7.58
N GLU A 310 -28.24 -5.83 -7.08
CA GLU A 310 -29.29 -5.25 -7.92
C GLU A 310 -28.73 -4.22 -8.91
N PHE A 311 -27.78 -3.38 -8.46
CA PHE A 311 -27.12 -2.44 -9.34
C PHE A 311 -26.43 -3.20 -10.48
N TYR A 312 -25.58 -4.17 -10.13
CA TYR A 312 -24.79 -4.92 -11.10
C TYR A 312 -25.66 -5.72 -12.09
N ALA A 313 -26.73 -6.36 -11.61
CA ALA A 313 -27.58 -7.21 -12.44
C ALA A 313 -28.58 -6.43 -13.30
N LEU A 314 -29.03 -5.25 -12.86
CA LEU A 314 -30.09 -4.47 -13.52
C LEU A 314 -29.66 -3.00 -13.69
N PRO A 315 -28.54 -2.71 -14.36
CA PRO A 315 -27.96 -1.38 -14.34
C PRO A 315 -28.87 -0.30 -14.95
N GLN A 316 -29.71 -0.67 -15.92
CA GLN A 316 -30.63 0.24 -16.60
C GLN A 316 -31.68 0.81 -15.63
N ARG A 317 -32.03 0.10 -14.55
CA ARG A 317 -32.93 0.62 -13.48
C ARG A 317 -32.30 1.77 -12.69
N PHE A 318 -30.99 1.93 -12.76
CA PHE A 318 -30.21 2.91 -12.02
C PHE A 318 -29.41 3.83 -12.97
N ASN A 319 -29.90 4.01 -14.21
CA ASN A 319 -29.29 4.86 -15.23
C ASN A 319 -27.86 4.45 -15.63
N GLY A 320 -27.53 3.16 -15.55
CA GLY A 320 -26.27 2.63 -16.05
C GLY A 320 -26.45 1.61 -17.17
N GLU A 321 -25.32 1.18 -17.73
CA GLU A 321 -25.24 0.25 -18.87
C GLU A 321 -24.22 -0.87 -18.61
N HIS A 322 -24.39 -2.04 -19.24
CA HIS A 322 -23.39 -3.11 -19.12
C HIS A 322 -22.13 -2.74 -19.89
N CYS A 323 -21.00 -2.65 -19.19
CA CYS A 323 -19.73 -2.20 -19.76
C CYS A 323 -18.70 -3.32 -19.94
N LEU A 324 -19.03 -4.55 -19.55
CA LEU A 324 -18.10 -5.69 -19.63
C LEU A 324 -17.70 -5.94 -21.09
N ILE A 325 -16.39 -5.98 -21.36
CA ILE A 325 -15.84 -6.34 -22.66
C ILE A 325 -15.70 -7.86 -22.68
N PRO A 326 -16.49 -8.58 -23.50
CA PRO A 326 -16.39 -10.02 -23.58
C PRO A 326 -15.02 -10.43 -24.16
N VAL A 327 -14.48 -11.53 -23.64
CA VAL A 327 -13.21 -12.09 -24.11
C VAL A 327 -13.39 -13.57 -24.45
N ASP A 328 -12.51 -14.09 -25.30
CA ASP A 328 -12.41 -15.53 -25.54
C ASP A 328 -11.78 -16.20 -24.31
N LEU A 329 -12.52 -17.13 -23.71
CA LEU A 329 -12.08 -17.84 -22.51
C LEU A 329 -10.91 -18.79 -22.80
N ASP A 330 -10.76 -19.29 -24.03
CA ASP A 330 -9.64 -20.15 -24.39
C ASP A 330 -8.31 -19.37 -24.37
N VAL A 331 -8.36 -18.09 -24.74
CA VAL A 331 -7.21 -17.18 -24.63
C VAL A 331 -6.87 -16.92 -23.16
N VAL A 332 -7.88 -16.66 -22.33
CA VAL A 332 -7.69 -16.45 -20.89
C VAL A 332 -7.11 -17.69 -20.21
N ASP A 333 -7.60 -18.88 -20.57
CA ASP A 333 -7.11 -20.16 -20.07
C ASP A 333 -5.68 -20.43 -20.50
N SER A 334 -5.34 -20.17 -21.77
CA SER A 334 -3.97 -20.28 -22.25
C SER A 334 -3.00 -19.37 -21.50
N ILE A 335 -3.41 -18.14 -21.13
CA ILE A 335 -2.58 -17.24 -20.32
C ILE A 335 -2.46 -17.76 -18.90
N LEU A 336 -3.60 -18.14 -18.28
CA LEU A 336 -3.61 -18.73 -16.94
C LEU A 336 -2.67 -19.93 -16.88
N ASP A 337 -2.67 -20.83 -17.86
CA ASP A 337 -1.81 -22.02 -17.90
C ASP A 337 -0.32 -21.70 -17.84
N THR A 338 0.11 -20.50 -18.24
CA THR A 338 1.51 -20.05 -18.10
C THR A 338 1.86 -19.46 -16.73
N MET A 339 0.88 -19.30 -15.83
CA MET A 339 1.03 -18.65 -14.51
C MET A 339 1.37 -19.63 -13.38
N ASP A 340 2.31 -20.56 -13.60
CA ASP A 340 2.74 -21.54 -12.60
C ASP A 340 3.32 -20.87 -11.34
N GLU A 341 4.19 -19.88 -11.51
CA GLU A 341 4.77 -19.13 -10.39
C GLU A 341 3.69 -18.49 -9.51
N GLY A 342 2.68 -17.86 -10.14
CA GLY A 342 1.58 -17.22 -9.42
C GLY A 342 0.72 -18.23 -8.67
N ARG A 343 0.43 -19.39 -9.28
CA ARG A 343 -0.32 -20.47 -8.63
C ARG A 343 0.44 -21.06 -7.45
N GLU A 344 1.75 -21.25 -7.60
CA GLU A 344 2.58 -21.80 -6.54
C GLU A 344 2.72 -20.84 -5.36
N LEU A 345 2.94 -19.55 -5.62
CA LEU A 345 2.97 -18.52 -4.57
C LEU A 345 1.64 -18.33 -3.83
N MET A 346 0.53 -18.77 -4.43
CA MET A 346 -0.78 -18.78 -3.77
C MET A 346 -1.00 -20.00 -2.87
N ARG A 347 -0.17 -21.05 -2.97
CA ARG A 347 -0.28 -22.21 -2.08
C ARG A 347 0.08 -21.79 -0.65
N TYR A 348 -0.78 -22.18 0.28
CA TYR A 348 -0.56 -21.96 1.71
C TYR A 348 0.00 -23.21 2.41
N VAL A 349 0.05 -24.35 1.71
CA VAL A 349 0.68 -25.60 2.15
C VAL A 349 1.64 -26.08 1.07
N ASP A 350 2.81 -26.54 1.50
CA ASP A 350 3.79 -27.17 0.61
C ASP A 350 3.18 -28.46 0.03
N ALA A 351 3.43 -28.73 -1.26
CA ALA A 351 2.78 -29.83 -1.97
C ALA A 351 3.03 -31.22 -1.35
N ASP A 352 4.23 -31.42 -0.81
CA ASP A 352 4.64 -32.65 -0.11
C ASP A 352 3.99 -32.80 1.28
N MET A 353 3.66 -31.68 1.93
CA MET A 353 3.03 -31.67 3.25
C MET A 353 1.52 -31.83 3.19
N GLU A 354 0.87 -31.36 2.12
CA GLU A 354 -0.59 -31.38 2.00
C GLU A 354 -1.16 -32.80 2.05
N GLU A 355 -0.54 -33.75 1.34
CA GLU A 355 -0.95 -35.16 1.36
C GLU A 355 -0.75 -35.80 2.74
N ILE A 356 0.38 -35.53 3.39
CA ILE A 356 0.69 -36.03 4.74
C ILE A 356 -0.31 -35.51 5.78
N ILE A 357 -0.69 -34.24 5.69
CA ILE A 357 -1.66 -33.61 6.60
C ILE A 357 -3.06 -34.17 6.36
N GLU A 358 -3.45 -34.37 5.10
CA GLU A 358 -4.74 -34.97 4.74
C GLU A 358 -4.86 -36.40 5.29
N GLU A 359 -3.82 -37.23 5.13
CA GLU A 359 -3.79 -38.59 5.67
C GLU A 359 -3.96 -38.61 7.20
N ALA A 360 -3.22 -37.76 7.92
CA ALA A 360 -3.36 -37.62 9.36
C ALA A 360 -4.74 -37.08 9.78
N TYR A 361 -5.32 -36.17 9.00
CA TYR A 361 -6.67 -35.66 9.23
C TYR A 361 -7.74 -36.75 9.05
N VAL A 362 -7.57 -37.62 8.05
CA VAL A 362 -8.44 -38.79 7.84
C VAL A 362 -8.29 -39.80 8.99
N GLU A 363 -7.06 -40.03 9.48
CA GLU A 363 -6.80 -40.94 10.60
C GLU A 363 -7.52 -40.53 11.89
N ILE A 364 -7.58 -39.22 12.18
CA ILE A 364 -8.36 -38.70 13.33
C ILE A 364 -9.87 -38.64 13.07
N GLY A 365 -10.36 -39.19 11.96
CA GLY A 365 -11.77 -39.31 11.62
C GLY A 365 -12.37 -38.11 10.87
N ALA A 366 -11.53 -37.29 10.24
CA ALA A 366 -11.91 -36.11 9.45
C ALA A 366 -12.94 -35.19 10.16
N PRO A 367 -12.67 -34.74 11.41
CA PRO A 367 -13.62 -33.94 12.17
C PRO A 367 -13.86 -32.59 11.50
N LYS A 368 -15.13 -32.14 11.45
CA LYS A 368 -15.47 -30.84 10.87
C LYS A 368 -14.70 -29.69 11.55
N ALA A 369 -13.83 -29.03 10.80
CA ALA A 369 -13.11 -27.85 11.27
C ALA A 369 -14.03 -26.61 11.25
N THR A 370 -13.97 -25.83 12.32
CA THR A 370 -14.67 -24.54 12.52
C THR A 370 -13.72 -23.60 13.25
N PHE A 371 -14.03 -22.30 13.35
CA PHE A 371 -13.18 -21.37 14.10
C PHE A 371 -13.08 -21.70 15.60
N GLU A 372 -14.04 -22.45 16.15
CA GLU A 372 -14.05 -22.94 17.52
C GLU A 372 -13.27 -24.24 17.69
N THR A 373 -13.27 -25.11 16.67
CA THR A 373 -12.66 -26.45 16.75
C THR A 373 -11.30 -26.55 16.09
N ALA A 374 -10.90 -25.59 15.24
CA ALA A 374 -9.70 -25.67 14.41
C ALA A 374 -8.42 -25.94 15.22
N TRP A 375 -8.24 -25.31 16.38
CA TRP A 375 -7.07 -25.57 17.22
C TRP A 375 -7.10 -26.93 17.92
N GLY A 376 -8.29 -27.49 18.16
CA GLY A 376 -8.44 -28.86 18.62
C GLY A 376 -8.01 -29.86 17.54
N VAL A 377 -8.53 -29.68 16.32
CA VAL A 377 -8.17 -30.50 15.14
C VAL A 377 -6.67 -30.40 14.84
N PHE A 378 -6.12 -29.19 14.88
CA PHE A 378 -4.68 -28.94 14.72
C PHE A 378 -3.85 -29.81 15.66
N ARG A 379 -4.20 -29.85 16.94
CA ARG A 379 -3.48 -30.62 17.96
C ARG A 379 -3.60 -32.12 17.73
N ASP A 380 -4.75 -32.59 17.28
CA ASP A 380 -4.96 -34.01 17.02
C ASP A 380 -4.17 -34.47 15.79
N ILE A 381 -4.12 -33.67 14.71
CA ILE A 381 -3.22 -33.90 13.56
C ILE A 381 -1.75 -33.89 14.02
N LEU A 382 -1.36 -32.89 14.82
CA LEU A 382 0.01 -32.77 15.30
C LEU A 382 0.46 -34.00 16.10
N ARG A 383 -0.43 -34.62 16.90
CA ARG A 383 -0.11 -35.85 17.64
C ARG A 383 0.10 -37.07 16.76
N VAL A 384 -0.55 -37.14 15.62
CA VAL A 384 -0.34 -38.22 14.63
C VAL A 384 1.02 -38.03 13.96
N LEU A 385 1.36 -36.80 13.57
CA LEU A 385 2.57 -36.49 12.83
C LEU A 385 3.83 -36.37 13.71
N GLU A 386 3.67 -35.99 14.97
CA GLU A 386 4.69 -35.94 16.02
C GLU A 386 4.17 -36.67 17.27
N PRO A 387 4.23 -38.01 17.29
CA PRO A 387 3.89 -38.77 18.48
C PRO A 387 4.85 -38.40 19.62
N ALA A 388 4.32 -38.21 20.83
CA ALA A 388 5.17 -38.10 22.00
C ALA A 388 5.82 -39.46 22.29
N ASP A 389 7.15 -39.50 22.35
CA ASP A 389 7.94 -40.67 22.79
C ASP A 389 7.53 -41.19 24.18
#